data_AF-A0AAV9EN87-F1
#
_entry.id   AF-A0AAV9EN87-F1
#
_cell.length_a   1.000
_cell.length_b   1.000
_cell.length_c   1.000
_cell.angle_alpha   90.00
_cell.angle_beta   90.00
_cell.angle_gamma   90.00
#
_symmetry.space_group_name_H-M   'P 1'
#
loop_
_entity.id
_entity.type
_entity.pdbx_description
1 polymer ?
#
loop_
_entity_poly.entity_id
_entity_poly.type
_entity_poly.pdbx_seq_one_letter_code
_entity_poly.pdbx_strand_id
1 'polypeptide(L)'
;MRLLARKWRRNRPREDDDNFSLPTRDDFQPIDTHEQEELVRSFERNQAQQSRLWRGVFAVLILCFAGFYVYSIVQQASSPWDLRYHAYFMGEVESWIIISADCVAVLACLLAVSGILHGSKSYQQWIWYSCYTGLLLAVFWLYHMFRLPTFRWDILWLPLGPVSGAGICLYLEHLLAESLEEIRKLRNTMYYYKAS
;
A
#
# COMPACT_ATOMS: atom_id res chain seq x y z
N MET A 1 8.48 11.25 16.68
CA MET A 1 7.48 12.32 16.42
C MET A 1 7.50 13.51 17.39
N ARG A 2 8.27 13.53 18.50
CA ARG A 2 8.33 14.68 19.43
C ARG A 2 9.39 15.75 19.10
N LEU A 3 10.38 15.42 18.28
CA LEU A 3 11.50 16.31 17.95
C LEU A 3 11.17 17.33 16.84
N LEU A 4 10.24 17.00 15.93
CA LEU A 4 9.78 17.92 14.89
C LEU A 4 8.89 19.04 15.47
N ALA A 5 8.03 18.72 16.45
CA ALA A 5 7.20 19.70 17.15
C ALA A 5 8.03 20.73 17.94
N ARG A 6 9.18 20.33 18.48
CA ARG A 6 10.09 21.23 19.20
C ARG A 6 10.86 22.18 18.26
N LYS A 7 11.15 21.75 17.04
CA LYS A 7 11.88 22.56 16.05
C LYS A 7 10.99 23.66 15.45
N TRP A 8 9.69 23.42 15.33
CA TRP A 8 8.73 24.42 14.85
C TRP A 8 8.51 25.56 15.86
N ARG A 9 8.64 25.28 17.16
CA ARG A 9 8.44 26.26 18.25
C ARG A 9 9.62 27.23 18.44
N ARG A 10 10.78 26.99 17.83
CA ARG A 10 12.02 27.78 18.08
C ARG A 10 12.36 28.78 16.98
N ASN A 11 11.68 28.71 15.83
CA ASN A 11 11.98 29.53 14.64
C ASN A 11 10.98 30.69 14.39
N ARG A 12 10.18 31.11 15.37
CA ARG A 12 9.55 32.44 15.28
C ARG A 12 10.41 33.47 16.00
N PRO A 13 11.02 34.43 15.27
CA PRO A 13 11.39 35.71 15.85
C PRO A 13 10.12 36.37 16.41
N ARG A 14 10.37 37.11 17.48
CA ARG A 14 9.42 37.79 18.35
C ARG A 14 8.89 39.02 17.62
N GLU A 15 7.70 38.95 17.04
CA GLU A 15 6.95 40.12 16.56
C GLU A 15 5.51 40.02 17.05
N ASP A 16 5.23 40.92 17.98
CA ASP A 16 3.99 41.51 18.44
C ASP A 16 2.85 40.66 19.03
N ASP A 17 2.47 41.10 20.21
CA ASP A 17 1.76 40.43 21.29
C ASP A 17 0.24 40.67 21.21
N ASP A 18 -0.33 40.66 20.00
CA ASP A 18 -1.73 41.10 19.76
C ASP A 18 -2.67 40.02 19.18
N ASN A 19 -2.23 38.76 19.03
CA ASN A 19 -2.99 37.77 18.24
C ASN A 19 -3.46 36.53 19.02
N PHE A 20 -3.74 36.68 20.31
CA PHE A 20 -4.57 35.76 21.09
C PHE A 20 -6.00 36.32 21.22
N SER A 21 -6.62 36.66 20.09
CA SER A 21 -8.06 36.87 20.06
C SER A 21 -8.76 35.51 20.23
N LEU A 22 -9.56 35.39 21.30
CA LEU A 22 -10.67 34.44 21.34
C LEU A 22 -11.44 34.54 20.00
N PRO A 23 -12.01 33.44 19.47
CA PRO A 23 -12.71 33.50 18.20
C PRO A 23 -13.68 34.67 18.22
N THR A 24 -13.42 35.64 17.35
CA THR A 24 -14.16 36.90 17.36
C THR A 24 -15.53 36.60 16.76
N ARG A 25 -16.55 37.43 17.00
CA ARG A 25 -17.91 37.21 16.48
C ARG A 25 -17.97 36.97 14.96
N ASP A 26 -16.95 37.40 14.22
CA ASP A 26 -16.75 37.17 12.78
C ASP A 26 -16.26 35.74 12.42
N ASP A 27 -15.67 34.97 13.33
CA ASP A 27 -15.30 33.55 13.10
C ASP A 27 -16.52 32.61 13.03
N PHE A 28 -17.70 33.10 13.44
CA PHE A 28 -18.98 32.42 13.28
C PHE A 28 -19.67 32.75 11.96
N GLN A 29 -19.03 33.55 11.10
CA GLN A 29 -19.56 33.84 9.78
C GLN A 29 -19.48 32.57 8.92
N PRO A 30 -20.58 32.15 8.27
CA PRO A 30 -20.54 31.01 7.36
C PRO A 30 -19.44 31.23 6.34
N ILE A 31 -18.61 30.20 6.13
CA ILE A 31 -17.53 30.21 5.14
C ILE A 31 -18.10 30.70 3.80
N ASP A 32 -17.38 31.57 3.11
CA ASP A 32 -17.86 32.09 1.84
C ASP A 32 -17.96 30.94 0.82
N THR A 33 -19.00 30.98 -0.01
CA THR A 33 -19.28 29.93 -1.00
C THR A 33 -18.12 29.73 -1.98
N HIS A 34 -17.40 30.80 -2.31
CA HIS A 34 -16.21 30.74 -3.15
C HIS A 34 -15.05 30.05 -2.43
N GLU A 35 -14.79 30.42 -1.17
CA GLU A 35 -13.77 29.78 -0.32
C GLU A 35 -14.05 28.29 -0.11
N GLN A 36 -15.32 27.91 0.06
CA GLN A 36 -15.74 26.52 0.20
C GLN A 36 -15.45 25.69 -1.07
N GLU A 37 -15.78 26.24 -2.25
CA GLU A 37 -15.52 25.59 -3.54
C GLU A 37 -14.01 25.44 -3.81
N GLU A 38 -13.20 26.45 -3.46
CA GLU A 38 -11.74 26.38 -3.56
C GLU A 38 -11.15 25.34 -2.62
N LEU A 39 -11.67 25.24 -1.40
CA LEU A 39 -11.23 24.30 -0.38
C LEU A 39 -11.54 22.85 -0.82
N VAL A 40 -12.75 22.58 -1.34
CA VAL A 40 -13.11 21.29 -1.94
C VAL A 40 -12.19 20.94 -3.12
N ARG A 41 -11.94 21.92 -4.02
CA ARG A 41 -11.06 21.72 -5.17
C ARG A 41 -9.61 21.46 -4.74
N SER A 42 -9.16 22.07 -3.65
CA SER A 42 -7.83 21.82 -3.06
C SER A 42 -7.72 20.39 -2.51
N PHE A 43 -8.76 19.88 -1.84
CA PHE A 43 -8.80 18.51 -1.35
C PHE A 43 -8.80 17.49 -2.49
N GLU A 44 -9.55 17.73 -3.57
CA GLU A 44 -9.52 16.86 -4.75
C GLU A 44 -8.12 16.75 -5.36
N ARG A 45 -7.43 17.89 -5.52
CA ARG A 45 -6.06 17.91 -6.06
C ARG A 45 -5.08 17.20 -5.14
N ASN A 46 -5.16 17.48 -3.84
CA ASN A 46 -4.29 16.86 -2.84
C ASN A 46 -4.52 15.35 -2.77
N GLN A 47 -5.76 14.90 -2.80
CA GLN A 47 -6.09 13.48 -2.80
C GLN A 47 -5.61 12.79 -4.09
N ALA A 48 -5.79 13.41 -5.25
CA ALA A 48 -5.30 12.86 -6.52
C ALA A 48 -3.77 12.73 -6.52
N GLN A 49 -3.06 13.72 -5.95
CA GLN A 49 -1.61 13.70 -5.82
C GLN A 49 -1.14 12.64 -4.82
N GLN A 50 -1.73 12.58 -3.63
CA GLN A 50 -1.42 11.56 -2.63
C GLN A 50 -1.69 10.15 -3.16
N SER A 51 -2.82 9.96 -3.86
CA SER A 51 -3.16 8.70 -4.51
C SER A 51 -2.07 8.25 -5.49
N ARG A 52 -1.64 9.15 -6.38
CA ARG A 52 -0.57 8.85 -7.35
C ARG A 52 0.76 8.55 -6.68
N LEU A 53 1.14 9.33 -5.68
CA LEU A 53 2.39 9.13 -4.93
C LEU A 53 2.41 7.78 -4.22
N TRP A 54 1.35 7.46 -3.46
CA TRP A 54 1.27 6.19 -2.75
C TRP A 54 1.21 5.00 -3.69
N ARG A 55 0.40 5.08 -4.76
CA ARG A 55 0.38 4.04 -5.80
C ARG A 55 1.76 3.81 -6.41
N GLY A 56 2.52 4.87 -6.68
CA GLY A 56 3.89 4.78 -7.19
C GLY A 56 4.85 4.12 -6.20
N VAL A 57 4.85 4.55 -4.93
CA VAL A 57 5.73 3.99 -3.88
C VAL A 57 5.47 2.50 -3.68
N PHE A 58 4.20 2.09 -3.59
CA PHE A 58 3.85 0.68 -3.42
C PHE A 58 4.18 -0.15 -4.66
N ALA A 59 3.97 0.36 -5.87
CA ALA A 59 4.37 -0.32 -7.09
C ALA A 59 5.89 -0.57 -7.13
N VAL A 60 6.71 0.41 -6.75
CA VAL A 60 8.17 0.25 -6.67
C VAL A 60 8.56 -0.79 -5.62
N LEU A 61 7.95 -0.75 -4.43
CA LEU A 61 8.22 -1.75 -3.38
C LEU A 61 7.91 -3.18 -3.85
N ILE A 62 6.78 -3.39 -4.51
CA ILE A 62 6.39 -4.70 -5.03
C ILE A 62 7.33 -5.15 -6.16
N LEU A 63 7.76 -4.23 -7.03
CA LEU A 63 8.77 -4.53 -8.05
C LEU A 63 10.12 -4.91 -7.46
N CYS A 64 10.58 -4.24 -6.40
CA CYS A 64 11.80 -4.64 -5.69
C CYS A 64 11.66 -6.05 -5.12
N PHE A 65 10.49 -6.39 -4.56
CA PHE A 65 10.21 -7.72 -4.04
C PHE A 65 10.15 -8.78 -5.16
N ALA A 66 9.56 -8.47 -6.30
CA ALA A 66 9.59 -9.33 -7.48
C ALA A 66 11.03 -9.55 -7.99
N GLY A 67 11.86 -8.51 -7.99
CA GLY A 67 13.27 -8.61 -8.35
C GLY A 67 14.06 -9.54 -7.44
N PHE A 68 13.73 -9.55 -6.14
CA PHE A 68 14.30 -10.50 -5.20
C PHE A 68 13.91 -11.95 -5.53
N TYR A 69 12.66 -12.23 -5.92
CA TYR A 69 12.26 -13.57 -6.37
C TYR A 69 12.92 -13.96 -7.69
N VAL A 70 13.09 -13.04 -8.64
CA VAL A 70 13.83 -13.31 -9.88
C VAL A 70 15.27 -13.69 -9.57
N TYR A 71 15.92 -12.98 -8.64
CA TYR A 71 17.24 -13.32 -8.15
C TYR A 71 17.27 -14.71 -7.51
N SER A 72 16.28 -15.03 -6.67
CA SER A 72 16.10 -16.35 -6.05
C SER A 72 16.01 -17.47 -7.10
N ILE A 73 15.22 -17.27 -8.16
CA ILE A 73 15.07 -18.22 -9.28
C ILE A 73 16.41 -18.45 -9.99
N VAL A 74 17.11 -17.36 -10.35
CA VAL A 74 18.39 -17.44 -11.05
C VAL A 74 19.43 -18.17 -10.20
N GLN A 75 19.47 -17.90 -8.90
CA GLN A 75 20.41 -18.54 -8.00
C GLN A 75 20.05 -20.00 -7.75
N GLN A 76 18.77 -20.35 -7.60
CA GLN A 76 18.32 -21.73 -7.47
C GLN A 76 18.58 -22.56 -8.75
N ALA A 77 18.52 -21.93 -9.93
CA ALA A 77 18.84 -22.58 -11.20
C ALA A 77 20.35 -22.77 -11.42
N SER A 78 21.17 -21.83 -10.95
CA SER A 78 22.63 -21.84 -11.16
C SER A 78 23.38 -22.61 -10.07
N SER A 79 22.92 -22.54 -8.83
CA SER A 79 23.55 -23.14 -7.65
C SER A 79 22.45 -23.64 -6.72
N PRO A 80 21.89 -24.83 -7.01
CA PRO A 80 20.74 -25.33 -6.26
C PRO A 80 21.10 -25.49 -4.79
N TRP A 81 20.21 -25.01 -3.91
CA TRP A 81 20.32 -25.13 -2.44
C TRP A 81 21.39 -24.27 -1.76
N ASP A 82 22.01 -23.33 -2.48
CA ASP A 82 22.97 -22.40 -1.89
C ASP A 82 22.26 -21.31 -1.03
N LEU A 83 20.99 -21.01 -1.37
CA LEU A 83 20.12 -20.14 -0.57
C LEU A 83 19.62 -20.84 0.69
N ARG A 84 19.99 -20.31 1.87
CA ARG A 84 19.66 -20.91 3.17
C ARG A 84 18.17 -21.23 3.35
N TYR A 85 17.26 -20.39 2.85
CA TYR A 85 15.81 -20.60 3.01
C TYR A 85 15.23 -21.64 2.03
N HIS A 86 15.84 -21.83 0.86
CA HIS A 86 15.48 -22.91 -0.07
C HIS A 86 16.13 -24.24 0.32
N ALA A 87 17.36 -24.21 0.85
CA ALA A 87 18.13 -25.37 1.30
C ALA A 87 17.38 -26.25 2.31
N TYR A 88 16.50 -25.65 3.11
CA TYR A 88 15.68 -26.39 4.08
C TYR A 88 14.69 -27.37 3.46
N PHE A 89 14.29 -27.13 2.21
CA PHE A 89 13.35 -27.98 1.50
C PHE A 89 14.03 -29.06 0.65
N MET A 90 15.37 -29.12 0.65
CA MET A 90 16.17 -30.05 -0.16
C MET A 90 15.79 -31.52 0.00
N GLY A 91 15.32 -31.92 1.19
CA GLY A 91 14.94 -33.31 1.48
C GLY A 91 13.51 -33.68 1.11
N GLU A 92 12.61 -32.71 0.86
CA GLU A 92 11.17 -32.97 0.69
C GLU A 92 10.57 -32.44 -0.61
N VAL A 93 11.19 -31.44 -1.23
CA VAL A 93 10.64 -30.74 -2.39
C VAL A 93 11.69 -30.69 -3.49
N GLU A 94 11.31 -31.03 -4.72
CA GLU A 94 12.20 -30.90 -5.87
C GLU A 94 12.50 -29.43 -6.16
N SER A 95 13.74 -29.15 -6.59
CA SER A 95 14.17 -27.78 -6.94
C SER A 95 13.24 -27.10 -7.96
N TRP A 96 12.67 -27.88 -8.89
CA TRP A 96 11.73 -27.37 -9.89
C TRP A 96 10.42 -26.83 -9.32
N ILE A 97 9.93 -27.42 -8.23
CA ILE A 97 8.71 -26.97 -7.56
C ILE A 97 8.94 -25.62 -6.89
N ILE A 98 10.15 -25.39 -6.37
CA ILE A 98 10.50 -24.12 -5.74
C ILE A 98 10.65 -23.02 -6.80
N ILE A 99 11.29 -23.32 -7.93
CA ILE A 99 11.41 -22.37 -9.05
C ILE A 99 10.02 -22.02 -9.59
N SER A 100 9.11 -23.00 -9.73
CA SER A 100 7.75 -22.73 -10.21
C SER A 100 6.94 -21.89 -9.22
N ALA A 101 7.07 -22.13 -7.91
CA ALA A 101 6.46 -21.31 -6.88
C ALA A 101 6.97 -19.86 -6.92
N ASP A 102 8.29 -19.66 -7.02
CA ASP A 102 8.88 -18.32 -7.13
C ASP A 102 8.43 -17.61 -8.43
N CYS A 103 8.29 -18.33 -9.55
CA CYS A 103 7.72 -17.79 -10.78
C CYS A 103 6.27 -17.33 -10.61
N VAL A 104 5.43 -18.11 -9.92
CA VAL A 104 4.04 -17.73 -9.62
C VAL A 104 4.00 -16.51 -8.70
N ALA A 105 4.93 -16.39 -7.76
CA ALA A 105 5.06 -15.21 -6.90
C ALA A 105 5.41 -13.94 -7.70
N VAL A 106 6.35 -14.04 -8.65
CA VAL A 106 6.69 -12.92 -9.56
C VAL A 106 5.48 -12.51 -10.40
N LEU A 107 4.75 -13.48 -10.96
CA LEU A 107 3.53 -13.20 -11.72
C LEU A 107 2.50 -12.49 -10.85
N ALA A 108 2.24 -12.96 -9.63
CA ALA A 108 1.33 -12.30 -8.70
C ALA A 108 1.73 -10.84 -8.42
N CYS A 109 3.02 -10.59 -8.23
CA CYS A 109 3.56 -9.24 -8.04
C CYS A 109 3.36 -8.34 -9.28
N LEU A 110 3.54 -8.86 -10.48
CA LEU A 110 3.32 -8.10 -11.73
C LEU A 110 1.84 -7.75 -11.93
N LEU A 111 0.92 -8.66 -11.57
CA LEU A 111 -0.52 -8.39 -11.58
C LEU A 111 -0.89 -7.32 -10.55
N ALA A 112 -0.28 -7.38 -9.35
CA ALA A 112 -0.44 -6.36 -8.32
C ALA A 112 0.09 -4.99 -8.73
N VAL A 113 1.18 -4.92 -9.50
CA VAL A 113 1.80 -3.65 -9.95
C VAL A 113 1.01 -3.03 -11.09
N SER A 114 0.67 -3.84 -12.10
CA SER A 114 -0.25 -3.42 -13.17
C SER A 114 -1.51 -2.78 -12.56
N GLY A 115 -1.86 -3.33 -11.38
CA GLY A 115 -2.50 -2.80 -10.20
C GLY A 115 -3.31 -1.52 -10.12
N ILE A 116 -3.24 -1.04 -8.90
CA ILE A 116 -2.39 0.10 -8.58
C ILE A 116 -2.12 1.08 -9.74
N LEU A 117 -1.38 0.72 -10.80
CA LEU A 117 -1.04 1.66 -11.89
C LEU A 117 -2.23 2.05 -12.77
N HIS A 118 -3.16 1.14 -13.08
CA HIS A 118 -4.19 1.38 -14.11
C HIS A 118 -5.57 1.79 -13.57
N GLY A 119 -5.82 1.77 -12.25
CA GLY A 119 -6.88 2.53 -11.56
C GLY A 119 -8.34 2.44 -12.06
N SER A 120 -8.65 1.58 -13.02
CA SER A 120 -9.94 1.44 -13.70
C SER A 120 -10.81 0.37 -13.04
N LYS A 121 -12.13 0.39 -13.26
CA LYS A 121 -13.06 -0.65 -12.75
C LYS A 121 -12.72 -2.06 -13.22
N SER A 122 -12.21 -2.21 -14.44
CA SER A 122 -11.72 -3.52 -14.93
C SER A 122 -10.43 -3.94 -14.25
N TYR A 123 -9.72 -2.99 -13.62
CA TYR A 123 -8.46 -3.20 -12.96
C TYR A 123 -8.62 -3.81 -11.54
N GLN A 124 -9.71 -3.52 -10.84
CA GLN A 124 -10.00 -4.12 -9.53
C GLN A 124 -9.94 -5.65 -9.56
N GLN A 125 -10.38 -6.28 -10.65
CA GLN A 125 -10.32 -7.73 -10.82
C GLN A 125 -8.89 -8.29 -10.75
N TRP A 126 -7.90 -7.54 -11.27
CA TRP A 126 -6.49 -7.96 -11.24
C TRP A 126 -5.89 -7.89 -9.84
N ILE A 127 -6.33 -6.94 -9.01
CA ILE A 127 -5.92 -6.86 -7.60
C ILE A 127 -6.53 -8.05 -6.83
N TRP A 128 -7.78 -8.40 -7.10
CA TRP A 128 -8.40 -9.61 -6.55
C TRP A 128 -7.68 -10.88 -7.02
N TYR A 129 -7.36 -11.01 -8.31
CA TYR A 129 -6.59 -12.14 -8.83
C TYR A 129 -5.22 -12.24 -8.16
N SER A 130 -4.50 -11.12 -8.02
CA SER A 130 -3.24 -11.09 -7.28
C SER A 130 -3.40 -11.55 -5.83
N CYS A 131 -4.50 -11.18 -5.17
CA CYS A 131 -4.77 -11.62 -3.80
C CYS A 131 -5.06 -13.12 -3.72
N TYR A 132 -5.87 -13.67 -4.64
CA TYR A 132 -6.13 -15.11 -4.70
C TYR A 132 -4.84 -15.89 -4.99
N THR A 133 -4.03 -15.45 -5.95
CA THR A 133 -2.74 -16.08 -6.26
C THR A 133 -1.78 -16.00 -5.07
N GLY A 134 -1.71 -14.87 -4.37
CA GLY A 134 -0.91 -14.71 -3.16
C GLY A 134 -1.36 -15.63 -2.02
N LEU A 135 -2.67 -15.81 -1.84
CA LEU A 135 -3.25 -16.70 -0.83
C LEU A 135 -2.97 -18.17 -1.13
N LEU A 136 -3.11 -18.59 -2.40
CA LEU A 136 -2.74 -19.94 -2.83
C LEU A 136 -1.25 -20.22 -2.59
N LEU A 137 -0.39 -19.26 -2.91
CA LEU A 137 1.06 -19.38 -2.65
C LEU A 137 1.36 -19.50 -1.15
N ALA A 138 0.65 -18.73 -0.32
CA ALA A 138 0.81 -18.78 1.12
C ALA A 138 0.38 -20.13 1.69
N VAL A 139 -0.77 -20.66 1.28
CA VAL A 139 -1.24 -21.99 1.68
C VAL A 139 -0.25 -23.07 1.26
N PHE A 140 0.30 -22.97 0.04
CA PHE A 140 1.32 -23.86 -0.46
C PHE A 140 2.58 -23.86 0.44
N TRP A 141 3.14 -22.69 0.73
CA TRP A 141 4.32 -22.58 1.60
C TRP A 141 4.05 -23.02 3.04
N LEU A 142 2.86 -22.71 3.57
CA LEU A 142 2.46 -23.06 4.93
C LEU A 142 2.25 -24.58 5.06
N TYR A 143 1.69 -25.23 4.03
CA TYR A 143 1.59 -26.70 3.94
C TYR A 143 2.97 -27.36 3.99
N HIS A 144 3.92 -26.89 3.17
CA HIS A 144 5.29 -27.41 3.19
C HIS A 144 6.03 -27.07 4.49
N MET A 145 5.74 -25.94 5.12
CA MET A 145 6.29 -25.57 6.43
C MET A 145 5.82 -26.49 7.56
N PHE A 146 4.55 -26.94 7.53
CA PHE A 146 4.04 -27.91 8.50
C PHE A 146 4.56 -29.33 8.30
N ARG A 147 5.00 -29.66 7.09
CA ARG A 147 5.57 -30.96 6.78
C ARG A 147 7.01 -31.12 7.27
N LEU A 148 7.74 -30.01 7.41
CA LEU A 148 9.09 -29.98 7.94
C LEU A 148 9.15 -30.45 9.41
N PRO A 149 10.12 -31.31 9.78
CA PRO A 149 10.24 -31.85 11.13
C PRO A 149 10.71 -30.83 12.18
N THR A 150 11.21 -29.66 11.74
CA THR A 150 11.65 -28.57 12.63
C THR A 150 11.01 -27.26 12.22
N PHE A 151 10.19 -26.70 13.11
CA PHE A 151 9.54 -25.41 12.90
C PHE A 151 10.55 -24.27 13.03
N ARG A 152 10.81 -23.54 11.95
CA ARG A 152 11.76 -22.42 11.93
C ARG A 152 11.10 -21.12 11.53
N TRP A 153 11.14 -20.17 12.47
CA TRP A 153 10.57 -18.83 12.32
C TRP A 153 11.21 -18.02 11.17
N ASP A 154 12.45 -18.33 10.80
CA ASP A 154 13.17 -17.69 9.68
C ASP A 154 12.55 -17.95 8.30
N ILE A 155 11.66 -18.95 8.18
CA ILE A 155 10.98 -19.31 6.93
C ILE A 155 9.58 -18.68 6.87
N LEU A 156 9.09 -18.13 7.99
CA LEU A 156 7.74 -17.60 8.10
C LEU A 156 7.50 -16.42 7.15
N TRP A 157 8.54 -15.70 6.73
CA TRP A 157 8.40 -14.60 5.77
C TRP A 157 8.03 -15.06 4.34
N LEU A 158 8.28 -16.32 3.95
CA LEU A 158 7.89 -16.84 2.63
C LEU A 158 6.37 -16.84 2.42
N PRO A 159 5.55 -17.42 3.32
CA PRO A 159 4.09 -17.31 3.22
C PRO A 159 3.58 -15.92 3.59
N LEU A 160 4.24 -15.19 4.50
CA LEU A 160 3.78 -13.88 4.94
C LEU A 160 4.02 -12.77 3.92
N GLY A 161 5.08 -12.85 3.11
CA GLY A 161 5.46 -11.80 2.16
C GLY A 161 4.37 -11.51 1.12
N PRO A 162 3.93 -12.50 0.33
CA PRO A 162 2.88 -12.34 -0.65
C PRO A 162 1.52 -11.95 -0.05
N VAL A 163 1.17 -12.49 1.13
CA VAL A 163 -0.11 -12.18 1.82
C VAL A 163 -0.10 -10.77 2.38
N SER A 164 0.99 -10.37 3.05
CA SER A 164 1.12 -9.01 3.58
C SER A 164 1.15 -7.98 2.46
N GLY A 165 1.86 -8.27 1.37
CA GLY A 165 1.87 -7.43 0.17
C GLY A 165 0.46 -7.27 -0.42
N ALA A 166 -0.25 -8.37 -0.66
CA ALA A 166 -1.61 -8.33 -1.20
C ALA A 166 -2.60 -7.62 -0.25
N GLY A 167 -2.52 -7.88 1.05
CA GLY A 167 -3.36 -7.23 2.06
C GLY A 167 -3.14 -5.73 2.14
N ILE A 168 -1.87 -5.28 2.11
CA ILE A 168 -1.53 -3.86 2.07
C ILE A 168 -2.05 -3.20 0.79
N CYS A 169 -1.98 -3.87 -0.35
CA CYS A 169 -2.49 -3.35 -1.63
C CYS A 169 -4.01 -3.16 -1.60
N LEU A 170 -4.76 -4.15 -1.09
CA LEU A 170 -6.21 -4.05 -0.92
C LEU A 170 -6.59 -2.94 0.07
N TYR A 171 -5.87 -2.83 1.18
CA TYR A 171 -6.09 -1.77 2.15
C TYR A 171 -5.85 -0.38 1.56
N LEU A 172 -4.78 -0.22 0.78
CA LEU A 172 -4.49 1.03 0.08
C LEU A 172 -5.62 1.40 -0.89
N GLU A 173 -6.11 0.44 -1.66
CA GLU A 173 -7.21 0.66 -2.59
C GLU A 173 -8.50 1.05 -1.86
N HIS A 174 -8.79 0.41 -0.74
CA HIS A 174 -9.92 0.76 0.11
C HIS A 174 -9.82 2.18 0.66
N LEU A 175 -8.68 2.58 1.23
CA LEU A 175 -8.44 3.94 1.73
C LEU A 175 -8.57 4.99 0.62
N LEU A 176 -8.08 4.69 -0.57
CA LEU A 176 -8.19 5.59 -1.72
C LEU A 176 -9.64 5.71 -2.22
N ALA A 177 -10.43 4.64 -2.13
CA ALA A 177 -11.84 4.65 -2.49
C ALA A 177 -12.68 5.43 -1.46
N GLU A 178 -12.45 5.19 -0.16
CA GLU A 178 -13.16 5.84 0.94
C GLU A 178 -12.94 7.35 0.92
N SER A 179 -11.68 7.78 0.82
CA SER A 179 -11.35 9.21 0.73
C SER A 179 -12.02 9.89 -0.47
N LEU A 180 -12.24 9.19 -1.58
CA LEU A 180 -12.88 9.75 -2.77
C LEU A 180 -14.39 9.89 -2.56
N GLU A 181 -14.99 8.94 -1.85
CA GLU A 181 -16.39 8.99 -1.46
C GLU A 181 -16.66 10.13 -0.47
N GLU A 182 -15.77 10.37 0.49
CA GLU A 182 -15.87 11.49 1.42
C GLU A 182 -15.84 12.84 0.68
N ILE A 183 -14.93 13.02 -0.27
CA ILE A 183 -14.91 14.24 -1.09
C ILE A 183 -16.18 14.38 -1.92
N ARG A 184 -16.69 13.29 -2.50
CA ARG A 184 -17.98 13.32 -3.24
C ARG A 184 -19.14 13.69 -2.34
N LYS A 185 -19.19 13.17 -1.10
CA LYS A 185 -20.20 13.55 -0.10
C LYS A 185 -20.11 15.03 0.22
N LEU A 186 -18.90 15.56 0.44
CA LEU A 186 -18.67 16.99 0.69
C LEU A 186 -19.15 17.87 -0.48
N ARG A 187 -18.90 17.45 -1.72
CA ARG A 187 -19.40 18.16 -2.91
C ARG A 187 -20.92 18.10 -3.02
N ASN A 188 -21.53 16.96 -2.72
CA ASN A 188 -22.99 16.79 -2.80
C ASN A 188 -23.73 17.61 -1.73
N THR A 189 -23.21 17.71 -0.51
CA THR A 189 -23.80 18.52 0.55
C THR A 189 -23.74 20.02 0.22
N MET A 190 -22.63 20.47 -0.38
CA MET A 190 -22.51 21.84 -0.90
C MET A 190 -23.53 22.13 -2.01
N TYR A 191 -23.73 21.23 -2.96
CA TYR A 191 -24.76 21.42 -4.00
C TYR A 191 -26.18 21.41 -3.45
N TYR A 192 -26.47 20.54 -2.47
CA TYR A 192 -27.77 20.47 -1.83
C TYR A 192 -28.10 21.78 -1.11
N TYR A 193 -27.12 22.34 -0.37
CA TYR A 193 -27.27 23.62 0.31
C TYR A 193 -27.46 24.80 -0.67
N LYS A 194 -26.77 24.78 -1.82
CA LYS A 194 -26.92 25.82 -2.87
C LYS A 194 -28.27 25.76 -3.60
N ALA A 195 -28.97 24.63 -3.53
CA ALA A 195 -30.25 24.39 -4.20
C ALA A 195 -31.49 24.65 -3.32
N SER A 196 -31.32 24.80 -2.00
CA SER A 196 -32.39 25.17 -1.04
C SER A 196 -32.46 26.67 -0.84
#